data_AF-A0A7W0YBG0-F1
#
_entry.id   AF-A0A7W0YBG0-F1
#
_cell.length_a   1.000
_cell.length_b   1.000
_cell.length_c   1.000
_cell.angle_alpha   90.00
_cell.angle_beta   90.00
_cell.angle_gamma   90.00
#
_symmetry.space_group_name_H-M   'P 1'
#
loop_
_entity.id
_entity.type
_entity.pdbx_description
1 polymer ?
#
loop_
_entity_poly.entity_id
_entity_poly.type
_entity_poly.pdbx_seq_one_letter_code
_entity_poly.pdbx_strand_id
1 'polypeptide(L)'
;MIAVTFALPSESSDFRRVLGDRARDVAILHTGVGEKICRQRIEPFLGSQPFDFVISSGYAGGVEPSLGVGELLLAENFSEPALLARARTLLICRVAKLATVNRIVESSDERDEFAREHNAAAVDMETQWIADACASRKIPFLSLRVV
;
A
#
# COMPACT_ATOMS: atom_id res chain seq x y z
N MET A 1 3.61 -12.95 13.36
CA MET A 1 2.36 -12.20 13.12
C MET A 1 2.57 -11.23 11.97
N ILE A 2 1.71 -11.27 10.96
CA ILE A 2 1.75 -10.35 9.81
C ILE A 2 0.69 -9.27 10.00
N ALA A 3 0.99 -8.02 9.65
CA ALA A 3 -0.03 -6.98 9.54
C ALA A 3 -0.42 -6.73 8.07
N VAL A 4 -1.71 -6.57 7.81
CA VAL A 4 -2.22 -6.09 6.52
C VAL A 4 -3.04 -4.82 6.77
N THR A 5 -2.65 -3.73 6.14
CA THR A 5 -3.33 -2.44 6.26
C THR A 5 -4.15 -2.15 5.02
N PHE A 6 -5.31 -1.53 5.22
CA PHE A 6 -6.21 -1.02 4.20
C PHE A 6 -6.63 0.39 4.60
N ALA A 7 -6.99 1.28 3.67
CA ALA A 7 -7.53 2.58 4.02
C ALA A 7 -8.96 2.44 4.58
N LEU A 8 -9.81 1.66 3.90
CA LEU A 8 -11.24 1.54 4.21
C LEU A 8 -11.68 0.10 4.50
N PRO A 9 -12.74 -0.12 5.32
CA PRO A 9 -13.28 -1.46 5.56
C PRO A 9 -13.69 -2.21 4.29
N SER A 10 -14.23 -1.51 3.30
CA SER A 10 -14.64 -2.06 2.01
C SER A 10 -13.49 -2.78 1.29
N GLU A 11 -12.27 -2.23 1.35
CA GLU A 11 -11.08 -2.80 0.71
C GLU A 11 -10.65 -4.15 1.33
N SER A 12 -11.01 -4.39 2.60
CA SER A 12 -10.64 -5.61 3.32
C SER A 12 -11.72 -6.70 3.31
N SER A 13 -12.91 -6.40 2.78
CA SER A 13 -14.10 -7.25 2.97
C SER A 13 -13.92 -8.66 2.43
N ASP A 14 -13.50 -8.80 1.17
CA ASP A 14 -13.21 -10.10 0.56
C ASP A 14 -11.99 -10.77 1.16
N PHE A 15 -10.95 -10.01 1.50
CA PHE A 15 -9.75 -10.55 2.15
C PHE A 15 -10.10 -11.25 3.47
N ARG A 16 -10.92 -10.61 4.30
CA ARG A 16 -11.38 -11.17 5.58
C ARG A 16 -12.20 -12.45 5.39
N ARG A 17 -13.01 -12.51 4.33
CA ARG A 17 -13.84 -13.68 4.01
C ARG A 17 -13.00 -14.90 3.65
N VAL A 18 -11.83 -14.70 3.03
CA VAL A 18 -10.96 -15.81 2.57
C VAL A 18 -9.85 -16.19 3.55
N LEU A 19 -9.70 -15.49 4.68
CA LEU A 19 -8.62 -15.78 5.65
C LEU A 19 -8.77 -17.14 6.33
N GLY A 20 -10.00 -17.60 6.62
CA GLY A 20 -10.24 -18.85 7.34
C GLY A 20 -9.42 -18.93 8.64
N ASP A 21 -8.75 -20.07 8.85
CA ASP A 21 -7.93 -20.31 10.04
C ASP A 21 -6.71 -19.37 10.16
N ARG A 22 -6.24 -18.80 9.03
CA ARG A 22 -5.11 -17.84 9.01
C ARG A 22 -5.44 -16.50 9.64
N ALA A 23 -6.71 -16.25 9.98
CA ALA A 23 -7.10 -15.05 10.70
C ALA A 23 -6.37 -14.88 12.05
N ARG A 24 -5.85 -15.96 12.64
CA ARG A 24 -5.06 -15.92 13.88
C ARG A 24 -3.64 -15.40 13.69
N ASP A 25 -3.12 -15.43 12.47
CA ASP A 25 -1.74 -15.05 12.13
C ASP A 25 -1.64 -13.67 11.44
N VAL A 26 -2.81 -13.05 11.19
CA VAL A 26 -2.94 -11.79 10.44
C VAL A 26 -3.69 -10.76 11.27
N ALA A 27 -3.01 -9.66 11.60
CA ALA A 27 -3.65 -8.47 12.13
C ALA A 27 -4.09 -7.55 10.97
N ILE A 28 -5.30 -7.00 11.06
CA ILE A 28 -5.82 -6.06 10.06
C ILE A 28 -5.98 -4.68 10.69
N LEU A 29 -5.48 -3.65 10.01
CA LEU A 29 -5.70 -2.25 10.37
C LEU A 29 -6.40 -1.51 9.22
N HIS A 30 -7.43 -0.74 9.56
CA HIS A 30 -8.00 0.27 8.67
C HIS A 30 -7.40 1.64 8.99
N THR A 31 -6.48 2.13 8.16
CA THR A 31 -5.73 3.38 8.38
C THR A 31 -6.59 4.62 8.28
N GLY A 32 -7.74 4.55 7.60
CA GLY A 32 -8.46 5.73 7.15
C GLY A 32 -7.75 6.39 5.96
N VAL A 33 -8.40 7.40 5.39
CA VAL A 33 -7.94 8.10 4.20
C VAL A 33 -7.14 9.35 4.57
N GLY A 34 -6.00 9.53 3.93
CA GLY A 34 -5.13 10.68 4.06
C GLY A 34 -4.19 10.64 5.28
N GLU A 35 -3.20 11.53 5.23
CA GLU A 35 -2.05 11.54 6.15
C GLU A 35 -2.42 11.53 7.63
N LYS A 36 -3.23 12.51 8.07
CA LYS A 36 -3.48 12.74 9.49
C LYS A 36 -4.13 11.52 10.16
N ILE A 37 -5.15 10.95 9.53
CA ILE A 37 -5.87 9.79 10.07
C ILE A 37 -4.96 8.55 10.02
N CYS A 38 -4.25 8.36 8.90
CA CYS A 38 -3.32 7.26 8.74
C CYS A 38 -2.26 7.25 9.86
N ARG A 39 -1.55 8.37 10.08
CA ARG A 39 -0.55 8.51 11.15
C ARG A 39 -1.13 8.21 12.54
N GLN A 40 -2.30 8.78 12.85
CA GLN A 40 -2.97 8.58 14.14
C GLN A 40 -3.29 7.11 14.44
N ARG A 41 -3.51 6.28 13.41
CA ARG A 41 -3.89 4.88 13.59
C ARG A 41 -2.71 3.91 13.47
N ILE A 42 -1.78 4.16 12.54
CA ILE A 42 -0.65 3.24 12.29
C ILE A 42 0.33 3.21 13.45
N GLU A 43 0.61 4.36 14.08
CA GLU A 43 1.61 4.45 15.15
C GLU A 43 1.27 3.61 16.40
N PRO A 44 0.06 3.73 17.00
CA PRO A 44 -0.31 2.89 18.13
C PRO A 44 -0.49 1.42 17.72
N PHE A 45 -0.95 1.15 16.50
CA PHE A 45 -1.11 -0.21 16.00
C PHE A 45 0.24 -0.94 15.93
N LEU A 46 1.26 -0.33 15.32
CA LEU A 46 2.61 -0.91 15.26
C LEU A 46 3.28 -1.02 16.63
N GLY A 47 2.82 -0.24 17.63
CA GLY A 47 3.29 -0.35 19.02
C GLY A 47 2.54 -1.37 19.87
N SER A 48 1.43 -1.93 19.37
CA SER A 48 0.57 -2.83 20.16
C SER A 48 1.17 -4.24 20.34
N GLN A 49 1.97 -4.69 19.36
CA GLN A 49 2.61 -5.99 19.33
C GLN A 49 3.71 -6.02 18.25
N PRO A 50 4.66 -6.97 18.30
CA PRO A 50 5.63 -7.15 17.22
C PRO A 50 4.98 -7.70 15.95
N PHE A 51 5.46 -7.24 14.79
CA PHE A 51 5.08 -7.73 13.47
C PHE A 51 6.30 -8.22 12.70
N ASP A 52 6.17 -9.33 11.98
CA ASP A 52 7.24 -9.86 11.13
C ASP A 52 7.45 -8.95 9.91
N PHE A 53 6.34 -8.45 9.36
CA PHE A 53 6.28 -7.44 8.31
C PHE A 53 4.86 -6.88 8.18
N VAL A 54 4.74 -5.77 7.45
CA VAL A 54 3.48 -5.09 7.13
C VAL A 54 3.26 -5.08 5.63
N ILE A 55 2.06 -5.48 5.18
CA ILE A 55 1.60 -5.28 3.80
C ILE A 55 0.60 -4.12 3.78
N SER A 56 0.88 -3.06 3.05
CA SER A 56 -0.15 -2.07 2.70
C SER A 56 -0.85 -2.49 1.43
N SER A 57 -2.17 -2.71 1.52
CA SER A 57 -3.03 -3.15 0.43
C SER A 57 -4.17 -2.17 0.21
N GLY A 58 -4.47 -1.83 -1.03
CA GLY A 58 -5.61 -0.98 -1.36
C GLY A 58 -5.59 -0.52 -2.82
N TYR A 59 -6.45 0.45 -3.13
CA TYR A 59 -6.52 1.03 -4.47
C TYR A 59 -5.41 2.07 -4.69
N ALA A 60 -5.09 2.34 -5.96
CA ALA A 60 -4.27 3.45 -6.40
C ALA A 60 -4.78 4.00 -7.75
N GLY A 61 -4.61 5.28 -8.01
CA GLY A 61 -4.88 5.86 -9.33
C GLY A 61 -3.68 5.63 -10.25
N GLY A 62 -3.86 4.91 -11.36
CA GLY A 62 -2.82 4.79 -12.38
C GLY A 62 -2.56 6.14 -13.04
N VAL A 63 -1.31 6.59 -13.12
CA VAL A 63 -0.92 7.83 -13.81
C VAL A 63 -0.06 7.58 -15.05
N GLU A 64 0.50 6.38 -15.17
CA GLU A 64 1.18 5.94 -16.38
C GLU A 64 0.16 5.36 -17.40
N PRO A 65 0.15 5.80 -18.67
CA PRO A 65 -0.83 5.34 -19.66
C PRO A 65 -0.82 3.83 -19.93
N SER A 66 0.31 3.17 -19.67
CA SER A 66 0.46 1.73 -19.89
C SER A 66 -0.02 0.88 -18.71
N LEU A 67 -0.53 1.48 -17.63
CA LEU A 67 -1.03 0.80 -16.44
C LEU A 67 -2.57 0.82 -16.44
N GLY A 68 -3.18 -0.34 -16.69
CA GLY A 68 -4.63 -0.49 -16.80
C GLY A 68 -5.36 -0.75 -15.48
N VAL A 69 -6.67 -0.54 -15.49
CA VAL A 69 -7.58 -0.90 -14.37
C VAL A 69 -7.52 -2.41 -14.12
N GLY A 70 -7.40 -2.80 -12.86
CA GLY A 70 -7.27 -4.18 -12.39
C GLY A 70 -5.84 -4.71 -12.37
N GLU A 71 -4.86 -3.95 -12.88
CA GLU A 71 -3.45 -4.34 -12.75
C GLU A 71 -2.97 -4.20 -11.30
N LEU A 72 -2.21 -5.18 -10.84
CA LEU A 72 -1.52 -5.13 -9.57
C LEU A 72 -0.19 -4.38 -9.72
N LEU A 73 0.13 -3.52 -8.76
CA LEU A 73 1.38 -2.79 -8.67
C LEU A 73 2.06 -3.08 -7.32
N LEU A 74 3.32 -3.50 -7.38
CA LEU A 74 4.23 -3.52 -6.23
C LEU A 74 5.09 -2.25 -6.26
N ALA A 75 5.02 -1.43 -5.21
CA ALA A 75 5.75 -0.18 -5.17
C ALA A 75 7.23 -0.40 -4.83
N GLU A 76 8.12 -0.27 -5.80
CA GLU A 76 9.55 -0.54 -5.62
C GLU A 76 10.25 0.43 -4.65
N ASN A 77 9.77 1.67 -4.60
CA ASN A 77 10.35 2.74 -3.80
C ASN A 77 9.89 2.73 -2.34
N PHE A 78 8.87 1.93 -2.00
CA PHE A 78 8.42 1.76 -0.62
C PHE A 78 8.66 0.36 -0.08
N SER A 79 8.78 -0.66 -0.94
CA SER A 79 8.86 -2.05 -0.50
C SER A 79 10.29 -2.48 -0.16
N GLU A 80 10.43 -3.30 0.88
CA GLU A 80 11.70 -3.92 1.23
C GLU A 80 12.13 -4.91 0.12
N PRO A 81 13.42 -4.91 -0.31
CA PRO A 81 13.88 -5.70 -1.44
C PRO A 81 13.60 -7.21 -1.38
N ALA A 82 13.78 -7.87 -0.24
CA ALA A 82 13.53 -9.31 -0.10
C ALA A 82 12.03 -9.65 -0.17
N LEU A 83 11.17 -8.83 0.47
CA LEU A 83 9.71 -8.96 0.34
C LEU A 83 9.25 -8.70 -1.09
N LEU A 84 9.78 -7.68 -1.74
CA LEU A 84 9.48 -7.36 -3.14
C LEU A 84 9.85 -8.53 -4.06
N ALA A 85 11.07 -9.06 -3.93
CA ALA A 85 11.54 -10.20 -4.71
C ALA A 85 10.64 -11.44 -4.51
N ARG A 86 10.22 -11.72 -3.27
CA ARG A 86 9.31 -12.83 -2.96
C ARG A 86 7.91 -12.60 -3.52
N ALA A 87 7.36 -11.39 -3.43
CA ALA A 87 6.04 -11.09 -3.95
C ALA A 87 5.99 -11.25 -5.48
N ARG A 88 7.05 -10.87 -6.19
CA ARG A 88 7.18 -11.04 -7.65
C ARG A 88 7.16 -12.49 -8.13
N THR A 89 7.53 -13.46 -7.29
CA THR A 89 7.44 -14.88 -7.66
C THR A 89 6.04 -15.47 -7.46
N LEU A 90 5.18 -14.77 -6.70
CA LEU A 90 3.84 -15.22 -6.33
C LEU A 90 2.73 -14.53 -7.12
N LEU A 91 2.98 -13.32 -7.61
CA LEU A 91 1.99 -12.45 -8.24
C LEU A 91 2.43 -12.04 -9.65
N ILE A 92 1.47 -11.97 -10.56
CA ILE A 92 1.63 -11.24 -11.82
C ILE A 92 1.28 -9.79 -11.51
N CYS A 93 2.31 -8.95 -11.41
CA CYS A 93 2.19 -7.55 -11.01
C CYS A 93 3.24 -6.68 -11.72
N ARG A 94 2.89 -5.43 -11.98
CA ARG A 94 3.86 -4.39 -12.34
C ARG A 94 4.71 -4.04 -11.13
N VAL A 95 6.00 -3.83 -11.34
CA VAL A 95 6.91 -3.26 -10.35
C VAL A 95 7.28 -1.88 -10.84
N ALA A 96 6.88 -0.86 -10.10
CA ALA A 96 7.09 0.53 -10.49
C ALA A 96 7.05 1.44 -9.25
N LYS A 97 7.36 2.71 -9.44
CA LYS A 97 7.27 3.71 -8.38
C LYS A 97 5.81 4.08 -8.12
N LEU A 98 5.49 4.22 -6.84
CA LEU A 98 4.23 4.79 -6.35
C LEU A 98 4.54 6.15 -5.73
N ALA A 99 3.64 7.11 -5.89
CA ALA A 99 3.71 8.38 -5.18
C ALA A 99 2.50 8.53 -4.24
N THR A 100 2.74 8.99 -3.02
CA THR A 100 1.66 9.30 -2.07
C THR A 100 1.34 10.79 -2.15
N VAL A 101 0.07 11.12 -2.32
CA VAL A 101 -0.45 12.48 -2.47
C VAL A 101 -1.46 12.82 -1.38
N ASN A 102 -1.69 14.11 -1.15
CA ASN A 102 -2.67 14.60 -0.18
C ASN A 102 -4.02 15.00 -0.81
N ARG A 103 -4.17 14.85 -2.13
CA ARG A 103 -5.38 15.18 -2.89
C ARG A 103 -5.65 14.14 -3.96
N ILE A 104 -6.91 14.01 -4.35
CA ILE A 104 -7.29 13.20 -5.51
C ILE A 104 -6.77 13.89 -6.77
N VAL A 105 -6.24 13.09 -7.71
CA VAL A 105 -5.89 13.54 -9.05
C VAL A 105 -7.10 13.29 -9.95
N GLU A 106 -7.77 14.35 -10.40
CA GLU A 106 -9.11 14.24 -11.00
C GLU A 106 -9.11 14.33 -12.54
N SER A 107 -8.08 14.94 -13.15
CA SER A 107 -8.01 15.18 -14.60
C SER A 107 -6.91 14.38 -15.30
N SER A 108 -7.09 14.09 -16.59
CA SER A 108 -6.06 13.45 -17.42
C SER A 108 -4.78 14.27 -17.49
N ASP A 109 -4.89 15.59 -17.60
CA ASP A 109 -3.76 16.49 -17.75
C ASP A 109 -2.93 16.54 -16.47
N GLU A 110 -3.59 16.57 -15.30
CA GLU A 110 -2.91 16.43 -14.01
C GLU A 110 -2.24 15.06 -13.87
N ARG A 111 -2.83 13.97 -14.36
CA ARG A 111 -2.21 12.64 -14.29
C ARG A 111 -0.90 12.58 -15.08
N ASP A 112 -0.87 13.13 -16.29
CA ASP A 112 0.32 13.13 -17.14
C ASP A 112 1.43 14.03 -16.60
N GLU A 113 1.07 15.19 -16.04
CA GLU A 113 2.01 16.06 -15.33
C GLU A 113 2.58 15.35 -14.09
N PHE A 114 1.72 14.72 -13.30
CA PHE A 114 2.10 14.02 -12.08
C PHE A 114 3.01 12.81 -12.36
N ALA A 115 2.71 12.02 -13.40
CA ALA A 115 3.55 10.90 -13.82
C ALA A 115 4.97 11.38 -14.18
N ARG A 116 5.08 12.52 -14.87
CA ARG A 116 6.38 13.11 -15.23
C ARG A 116 7.12 13.70 -14.04
N GLU A 117 6.43 14.46 -13.19
CA GLU A 117 7.02 15.13 -12.03
C GLU A 117 7.56 14.12 -11.01
N HIS A 118 6.74 13.12 -10.67
CA HIS A 118 7.06 12.16 -9.61
C HIS A 118 7.76 10.90 -10.13
N ASN A 119 7.88 10.73 -11.45
CA ASN A 119 8.38 9.51 -12.08
C ASN A 119 7.69 8.27 -11.47
N ALA A 120 6.37 8.33 -11.34
CA ALA A 120 5.55 7.32 -10.69
C ALA A 120 4.55 6.73 -11.67
N ALA A 121 4.23 5.44 -11.51
CA ALA A 121 3.23 4.76 -12.34
C ALA A 121 1.83 4.85 -11.75
N ALA A 122 1.72 5.01 -10.43
CA ALA A 122 0.45 5.17 -9.73
C ALA A 122 0.56 6.11 -8.53
N VAL A 123 -0.59 6.56 -8.04
CA VAL A 123 -0.71 7.42 -6.87
C VAL A 123 -1.69 6.87 -5.84
N ASP A 124 -1.40 7.08 -4.56
CA ASP A 124 -2.31 6.77 -3.44
C ASP A 124 -2.26 7.89 -2.39
N MET A 125 -2.93 7.71 -1.25
CA MET A 125 -2.99 8.74 -0.21
C MET A 125 -2.37 8.33 1.15
N GLU A 126 -1.89 7.09 1.28
CA GLU A 126 -1.46 6.53 2.58
C GLU A 126 -0.05 5.92 2.60
N THR A 127 0.45 5.35 1.50
CA THR A 127 1.60 4.43 1.52
C THR A 127 2.83 5.02 2.20
N GLN A 128 3.21 6.26 1.87
CA GLN A 128 4.38 6.91 2.46
C GLN A 128 4.30 6.95 3.99
N TRP A 129 3.15 7.30 4.55
CA TRP A 129 2.98 7.46 6.00
C TRP A 129 3.08 6.11 6.73
N ILE A 130 2.61 5.04 6.09
CA ILE A 130 2.73 3.68 6.60
C ILE A 130 4.18 3.21 6.51
N ALA A 131 4.84 3.46 5.38
CA ALA A 131 6.24 3.12 5.16
C ALA A 131 7.16 3.81 6.18
N ASP A 132 6.98 5.10 6.41
CA ASP A 132 7.72 5.89 7.41
C ASP A 132 7.53 5.32 8.83
N ALA A 133 6.29 4.96 9.18
CA ALA A 133 5.97 4.38 10.48
C ALA A 133 6.62 2.99 10.67
N CYS A 134 6.69 2.17 9.61
CA CYS A 134 7.38 0.89 9.61
C CYS A 134 8.90 1.06 9.68
N ALA A 135 9.47 1.95 8.88
CA ALA A 135 10.89 2.24 8.82
C ALA A 135 11.44 2.74 10.17
N SER A 136 10.73 3.66 10.83
CA SER A 136 11.09 4.16 12.17
C SER A 136 11.14 3.06 13.24
N ARG A 137 10.46 1.93 13.01
CA ARG A 137 10.42 0.76 13.90
C ARG A 137 11.21 -0.44 13.36
N LYS A 138 11.88 -0.30 12.21
CA LYS A 138 12.61 -1.37 11.51
C LYS A 138 11.74 -2.59 11.19
N ILE A 139 10.46 -2.36 10.89
CA ILE A 139 9.53 -3.42 10.47
C ILE A 139 9.58 -3.48 8.94
N PRO A 140 9.86 -4.65 8.32
CA PRO A 140 9.82 -4.80 6.87
C PRO A 140 8.44 -4.45 6.30
N PHE A 141 8.42 -3.78 5.16
CA PHE A 141 7.21 -3.23 4.55
C PHE A 141 7.08 -3.66 3.08
N LEU A 142 5.86 -3.92 2.64
CA LEU A 142 5.50 -4.22 1.25
C LEU A 142 4.27 -3.39 0.87
N SER A 143 4.33 -2.65 -0.24
CA SER A 143 3.15 -1.96 -0.77
C SER A 143 2.64 -2.68 -2.01
N LEU A 144 1.39 -3.11 -1.95
CA LEU A 144 0.65 -3.77 -3.02
C LEU A 144 -0.61 -2.95 -3.33
N ARG A 145 -0.76 -2.53 -4.57
CA ARG A 145 -1.90 -1.74 -5.03
C ARG A 145 -2.60 -2.44 -6.18
N VAL A 146 -3.90 -2.22 -6.29
CA VAL A 146 -4.65 -2.46 -7.52
C VAL A 146 -5.08 -1.12 -8.11
N VAL A 147 -4.96 -0.99 -9.42
CA VAL A 147 -5.33 0.22 -10.17
C VAL A 147 -6.79 0.20 -10.58
#